data_AF-A0A182T4W7-F1
#
_entry.id   AF-A0A182T4W7-F1
#
_cell.length_a   1.000
_cell.length_b   1.000
_cell.length_c   1.000
_cell.angle_alpha   90.00
_cell.angle_beta   90.00
_cell.angle_gamma   90.00
#
_symmetry.space_group_name_H-M   'P 1'
#
loop_
_entity.id
_entity.type
_entity.pdbx_description
1 polymer ?
#
loop_
_entity_poly.entity_id
_entity_poly.type
_entity_poly.pdbx_seq_one_letter_code
_entity_poly.pdbx_strand_id
1 'polypeptide(L)'
;QGGRKHPQQEFLQVDTSKILFICGGAFAGLDKVIGQRVNTGTGIGFGATVKGEAEKATEGELLLQAEPEDLIKFGLIPEFIGRLPVVATLSELSEEALIQILKEPKNALTKQYQALFNLEGVELEFRDEALNAIAKKAMTRKTGARGLRSIVEGALLDTMYDLPSLESVDKVVIDESVISGHSKPLLIYDFVKRLMLASHEIPLNLADIKLRESSMNPERSERIEIPVLPLRDVVVYPHMVIPLFVGREKSIRCLEAAMDHDKKIMLVAQKEASTDEPGINDLFSVGTVASILQMLKLPDGTVKVLVE
;
A
#
# COMPACT_ATOMS: atom_id res chain seq x y z
N GLN A 1 -9.51 -27.61 -18.44
CA GLN A 1 -10.25 -26.40 -18.02
C GLN A 1 -10.62 -26.56 -16.55
N GLY A 2 -10.18 -25.64 -15.69
CA GLY A 2 -10.54 -25.62 -14.27
C GLY A 2 -11.99 -25.16 -14.10
N GLY A 3 -12.93 -26.11 -14.08
CA GLY A 3 -14.36 -25.86 -13.87
C GLY A 3 -14.79 -26.08 -12.43
N ARG A 4 -16.00 -25.65 -12.08
CA ARG A 4 -16.65 -26.01 -10.81
C ARG A 4 -16.85 -27.53 -10.75
N LYS A 5 -16.79 -28.12 -9.55
CA LYS A 5 -17.01 -29.57 -9.37
C LYS A 5 -18.40 -29.97 -9.90
N HIS A 6 -18.46 -30.55 -11.09
CA HIS A 6 -19.68 -31.07 -11.70
C HIS A 6 -19.65 -32.61 -11.68
N PRO A 7 -20.74 -33.31 -11.32
CA PRO A 7 -20.74 -34.77 -11.16
C PRO A 7 -20.27 -35.58 -12.38
N GLN A 8 -20.37 -35.01 -13.58
CA GLN A 8 -20.02 -35.66 -14.85
C GLN A 8 -18.59 -35.33 -15.33
N GLN A 9 -17.84 -34.56 -14.56
CA GLN A 9 -16.48 -34.14 -14.92
C GLN A 9 -15.45 -35.14 -14.37
N GLU A 10 -14.47 -35.52 -15.19
CA GLU A 10 -13.33 -36.29 -14.71
C GLU A 10 -12.46 -35.44 -13.78
N PHE A 11 -12.18 -35.98 -12.59
CA PHE A 11 -11.41 -35.29 -11.56
C PHE A 11 -10.04 -35.93 -11.36
N LEU A 12 -9.04 -35.10 -11.13
CA LEU A 12 -7.74 -35.55 -10.66
C LEU A 12 -7.88 -35.99 -9.19
N GLN A 13 -7.52 -37.23 -8.90
CA GLN A 13 -7.53 -37.74 -7.54
C GLN A 13 -6.22 -37.39 -6.84
N VAL A 14 -6.33 -36.81 -5.65
CA VAL A 14 -5.20 -36.46 -4.79
C VAL A 14 -5.44 -37.08 -3.42
N ASP A 15 -4.50 -37.89 -2.96
CA ASP A 15 -4.50 -38.42 -1.60
C ASP A 15 -4.03 -37.33 -0.63
N THR A 16 -4.88 -36.97 0.34
CA THR A 16 -4.62 -35.93 1.34
C THR A 16 -4.08 -36.49 2.67
N SER A 17 -3.85 -37.81 2.78
CA SER A 17 -3.43 -38.48 4.01
C SER A 17 -2.11 -37.95 4.61
N LYS A 18 -1.22 -37.40 3.78
CA LYS A 18 0.10 -36.86 4.18
C LYS A 18 0.19 -35.34 4.11
N ILE A 19 -0.94 -34.65 3.91
CA ILE A 19 -0.97 -33.19 3.88
C ILE A 19 -1.11 -32.69 5.31
N LEU A 20 -0.23 -31.75 5.72
CA LEU A 20 -0.37 -31.05 7.00
C LEU A 20 -1.50 -30.03 6.89
N PHE A 21 -2.47 -30.11 7.79
CA PHE A 21 -3.54 -29.13 7.91
C PHE A 21 -3.27 -28.24 9.12
N ILE A 22 -3.17 -26.93 8.87
CA ILE A 22 -3.12 -25.90 9.91
C ILE A 22 -4.43 -25.10 9.80
N CYS A 23 -5.30 -25.27 10.79
CA CYS A 23 -6.56 -24.56 10.88
C CYS A 23 -6.43 -23.47 11.96
N GLY A 24 -6.63 -22.21 11.58
CA GLY A 24 -6.56 -21.07 12.50
C GLY A 24 -7.76 -20.16 12.33
N GLY A 25 -8.18 -19.52 13.42
CA GLY A 25 -9.32 -18.61 13.45
C GLY A 25 -9.34 -17.76 14.72
N ALA A 26 -10.14 -16.71 14.72
CA ALA A 26 -10.42 -15.91 15.91
C ALA A 26 -11.73 -16.42 16.53
N PHE A 27 -11.64 -17.04 17.71
CA PHE A 27 -12.77 -17.65 18.41
C PHE A 27 -13.36 -16.69 19.44
N ALA A 28 -14.05 -15.66 18.96
CA ALA A 28 -14.62 -14.64 19.83
C ALA A 28 -15.62 -15.24 20.83
N GLY A 29 -15.40 -15.03 22.13
CA GLY A 29 -16.24 -15.57 23.20
C GLY A 29 -15.81 -16.94 23.73
N LEU A 30 -14.75 -17.55 23.18
CA LEU A 30 -14.20 -18.80 23.71
C LEU A 30 -13.62 -18.63 25.12
N ASP A 31 -13.04 -17.46 25.40
CA ASP A 31 -12.59 -17.01 26.71
C ASP A 31 -13.67 -17.14 27.80
N LYS A 32 -14.93 -16.81 27.46
CA LYS A 32 -16.07 -16.95 28.38
C LYS A 32 -16.41 -18.40 28.68
N VAL A 33 -16.34 -19.26 27.66
CA VAL A 33 -16.60 -20.70 27.79
C VAL A 33 -15.53 -21.34 28.69
N ILE A 34 -14.26 -21.04 28.43
CA ILE A 34 -13.14 -21.49 29.25
C ILE A 34 -13.27 -20.93 30.68
N GLY A 35 -13.60 -19.64 30.80
CA GLY A 35 -13.79 -18.98 32.10
C GLY A 35 -14.89 -19.61 32.96
N GLN A 36 -15.97 -20.11 32.35
CA GLN A 36 -17.02 -20.86 33.06
C GLN A 36 -16.52 -22.21 33.60
N ARG A 37 -15.61 -22.88 32.89
CA ARG A 37 -14.99 -24.14 33.33
C ARG A 37 -13.95 -23.91 34.43
N VAL A 38 -13.08 -22.92 34.25
CA VAL A 38 -11.96 -22.65 35.16
C VAL A 38 -12.45 -22.00 36.45
N ASN A 39 -13.44 -21.11 36.40
CA ASN A 39 -14.00 -20.44 37.59
C ASN A 39 -15.15 -21.23 38.21
N THR A 40 -14.90 -22.49 38.55
CA THR A 40 -15.85 -23.30 39.33
C THR A 40 -15.83 -22.86 40.80
N GLY A 41 -16.99 -22.59 41.39
CA GLY A 41 -17.14 -22.18 42.80
C GLY A 41 -17.42 -20.68 43.04
N THR A 42 -17.41 -19.84 42.00
CA THR A 42 -17.84 -18.43 42.08
C THR A 42 -19.36 -18.34 41.92
N GLY A 43 -20.12 -18.78 42.93
CA GLY A 43 -21.59 -18.74 42.93
C GLY A 43 -22.16 -17.68 43.89
N ILE A 44 -23.47 -17.46 43.86
CA ILE A 44 -24.17 -16.66 44.88
C ILE A 44 -24.42 -17.57 46.10
N GLY A 45 -23.67 -17.35 47.19
CA GLY A 45 -23.83 -18.10 48.44
C GLY A 45 -22.75 -17.75 49.47
N PHE A 46 -23.06 -17.91 50.76
CA PHE A 46 -22.17 -17.52 51.87
C PHE A 46 -20.81 -18.25 51.93
N GLY A 47 -20.66 -19.36 51.19
CA GLY A 47 -19.40 -20.12 51.07
C GLY A 47 -18.69 -19.96 49.72
N ALA A 48 -19.13 -19.05 48.86
CA ALA A 48 -18.53 -18.83 47.56
C ALA A 48 -17.32 -17.89 47.65
N THR A 49 -16.20 -18.30 47.07
CA THR A 49 -15.01 -17.47 46.95
C THR A 49 -15.23 -16.46 45.83
N VAL A 50 -15.56 -15.22 46.18
CA VAL A 50 -15.73 -14.14 45.20
C VAL A 50 -14.34 -13.57 44.88
N LYS A 51 -13.80 -13.92 43.71
CA LYS A 51 -12.57 -13.31 43.20
C LYS A 51 -12.82 -11.85 42.83
N GLY A 52 -11.93 -10.95 43.25
CA GLY A 52 -11.98 -9.54 42.87
C GLY A 52 -11.73 -9.34 41.37
N GLU A 53 -12.15 -8.19 40.82
CA GLU A 53 -11.92 -7.88 39.39
C GLU A 53 -10.44 -7.88 39.00
N ALA A 54 -9.54 -7.58 39.93
CA ALA A 54 -8.09 -7.62 39.74
C ALA A 54 -7.48 -9.05 39.75
N GLU A 55 -8.23 -10.06 40.21
CA GLU A 55 -7.79 -11.47 40.23
C GLU A 55 -8.36 -12.29 39.07
N LYS A 56 -9.08 -11.63 38.14
CA LYS A 56 -9.60 -12.28 36.93
C LYS A 56 -8.46 -12.45 35.93
N ALA A 57 -8.28 -13.70 35.49
CA ALA A 57 -7.37 -14.02 34.40
C ALA A 57 -7.73 -13.20 33.14
N THR A 58 -6.71 -12.73 32.44
CA THR A 58 -6.84 -12.04 31.16
C THR A 58 -7.32 -13.00 30.06
N GLU A 59 -7.83 -12.45 28.95
CA GLU A 59 -8.31 -13.26 27.81
C GLU A 59 -7.22 -14.22 27.31
N GLY A 60 -5.98 -13.74 27.17
CA GLY A 60 -4.83 -14.56 26.76
C GLY A 60 -4.49 -15.69 27.73
N GLU A 61 -4.58 -15.46 29.04
CA GLU A 61 -4.32 -16.48 30.07
C GLU A 61 -5.40 -17.56 30.11
N LEU A 62 -6.65 -17.21 29.82
CA LEU A 62 -7.74 -18.17 29.68
C LEU A 62 -7.54 -19.01 28.42
N LEU A 63 -7.18 -18.38 27.29
CA LEU A 63 -6.94 -19.11 26.03
C LEU A 63 -5.80 -20.12 26.16
N LEU A 64 -4.75 -19.85 26.94
CA LEU A 64 -3.67 -20.81 27.20
C LEU A 64 -4.13 -22.08 27.92
N GLN A 65 -5.28 -22.04 28.58
CA GLN A 65 -5.88 -23.18 29.29
C GLN A 65 -6.93 -23.90 28.43
N ALA A 66 -7.11 -23.54 27.16
CA ALA A 66 -8.14 -24.09 26.29
C ALA A 66 -8.02 -25.62 26.16
N GLU A 67 -9.13 -26.31 26.40
CA GLU A 67 -9.25 -27.75 26.21
C GLU A 67 -10.20 -28.09 25.04
N PRO A 68 -10.08 -29.30 24.46
CA PRO A 68 -10.98 -29.75 23.39
C PRO A 68 -12.46 -29.66 23.76
N GLU A 69 -12.82 -29.86 25.03
CA GLU A 69 -14.21 -29.73 25.49
C GLU A 69 -14.76 -28.31 25.41
N ASP A 70 -13.91 -27.30 25.56
CA ASP A 70 -14.29 -25.89 25.43
C ASP A 70 -14.65 -25.58 23.98
N LEU A 71 -13.91 -26.15 23.03
CA LEU A 71 -14.18 -26.04 21.59
C LEU A 71 -15.48 -26.74 21.19
N ILE A 72 -15.82 -27.85 21.82
CA ILE A 72 -17.10 -28.55 21.60
C ILE A 72 -18.26 -27.70 22.13
N LYS A 73 -18.14 -27.18 23.36
CA LYS A 73 -19.14 -26.28 23.96
C LYS A 73 -19.30 -24.98 23.15
N PHE A 74 -18.23 -24.51 22.53
CA PHE A 74 -18.24 -23.35 21.62
C PHE A 74 -19.01 -23.62 20.32
N GLY A 75 -19.15 -24.89 19.92
CA GLY A 75 -19.98 -25.32 18.79
C GLY A 75 -19.27 -26.16 17.73
N LEU A 76 -18.01 -26.56 17.94
CA LEU A 76 -17.31 -27.47 17.03
C LEU A 76 -17.71 -28.92 17.29
N ILE A 77 -17.89 -29.71 16.23
CA ILE A 77 -18.26 -31.12 16.37
C ILE A 77 -17.07 -31.96 16.87
N PRO A 78 -17.28 -32.95 17.77
CA PRO A 78 -16.20 -33.75 18.34
C PRO A 78 -15.36 -34.49 17.30
N GLU A 79 -15.96 -34.97 16.22
CA GLU A 79 -15.28 -35.71 15.15
C GLU A 79 -14.28 -34.83 14.40
N PHE A 80 -14.54 -33.53 14.32
CA PHE A 80 -13.66 -32.57 13.69
C PHE A 80 -12.49 -32.21 14.62
N ILE A 81 -12.77 -31.94 15.90
CA ILE A 81 -11.73 -31.68 16.91
C ILE A 81 -10.83 -32.90 17.11
N GLY A 82 -11.38 -34.11 17.04
CA GLY A 82 -10.59 -35.35 17.11
C GLY A 82 -9.56 -35.50 15.99
N ARG A 83 -9.74 -34.80 14.85
CA ARG A 83 -8.73 -34.74 13.75
C ARG A 83 -7.68 -33.64 13.96
N LEU A 84 -7.86 -32.77 14.95
CA LEU A 84 -7.00 -31.64 15.29
C LEU A 84 -6.48 -31.80 16.73
N PRO A 85 -5.60 -32.78 17.00
CA PRO A 85 -5.14 -33.08 18.36
C PRO A 85 -4.20 -32.02 18.96
N VAL A 86 -3.67 -31.12 18.14
CA VAL A 86 -2.75 -30.06 18.56
C VAL A 86 -3.50 -28.73 18.55
N VAL A 87 -3.60 -28.11 19.72
CA VAL A 87 -4.14 -26.76 19.89
C VAL A 87 -2.99 -25.83 20.26
N ALA A 88 -2.85 -24.74 19.51
CA ALA A 88 -1.90 -23.68 19.80
C ALA A 88 -2.65 -22.36 19.90
N THR A 89 -2.45 -21.64 20.99
CA THR A 89 -3.06 -20.33 21.24
C THR A 89 -2.05 -19.23 21.04
N LEU A 90 -2.49 -18.09 20.52
CA LEU A 90 -1.65 -16.91 20.36
C LEU A 90 -1.99 -15.91 21.47
N SER A 91 -0.96 -15.30 22.04
CA SER A 91 -1.11 -14.19 22.98
C SER A 91 -1.47 -12.90 22.24
N GLU A 92 -2.07 -11.97 22.97
CA GLU A 92 -2.27 -10.62 22.47
C GLU A 92 -0.92 -9.92 22.19
N LEU A 93 -0.94 -8.96 21.28
CA LEU A 93 0.23 -8.17 20.93
C LEU A 93 0.47 -7.11 22.01
N SER A 94 1.66 -7.12 22.61
CA SER A 94 2.12 -6.03 23.48
C SER A 94 2.65 -4.85 22.65
N GLU A 95 2.87 -3.72 23.32
CA GLU A 95 3.50 -2.55 22.69
C GLU A 95 4.90 -2.88 22.16
N GLU A 96 5.69 -3.64 22.92
CA GLU A 96 7.03 -4.10 22.54
C GLU A 96 6.97 -5.03 21.32
N ALA A 97 5.99 -5.94 21.28
CA ALA A 97 5.79 -6.83 20.14
C ALA A 97 5.46 -6.05 18.86
N LEU A 98 4.66 -4.97 18.96
CA LEU A 98 4.36 -4.10 17.81
C LEU A 98 5.60 -3.36 17.31
N ILE A 99 6.45 -2.87 18.23
CA ILE A 99 7.73 -2.23 17.87
C ILE A 99 8.65 -3.23 17.17
N GLN A 100 8.76 -4.46 17.68
CA GLN A 100 9.52 -5.53 17.03
C GLN A 100 8.99 -5.81 15.62
N ILE A 101 7.67 -5.92 15.44
CA ILE A 101 7.04 -6.10 14.12
C ILE A 101 7.40 -4.96 13.15
N LEU A 102 7.52 -3.73 13.65
CA LEU A 102 7.91 -2.57 12.84
C LEU A 102 9.40 -2.58 12.46
N LYS A 103 10.29 -3.25 13.20
CA LYS A 103 11.76 -3.12 13.05
C LYS A 103 12.45 -4.40 12.58
N GLU A 104 12.14 -5.54 13.17
CA GLU A 104 12.92 -6.77 13.04
C GLU A 104 12.63 -7.59 11.77
N PRO A 105 11.36 -7.89 11.41
CA PRO A 105 11.07 -8.73 10.26
C PRO A 105 11.72 -8.24 8.97
N LYS A 106 12.07 -9.17 8.07
CA LYS A 106 12.60 -8.83 6.74
C LYS A 106 11.63 -7.94 5.96
N ASN A 107 10.33 -8.24 6.08
CA ASN A 107 9.25 -7.50 5.43
C ASN A 107 8.56 -6.54 6.41
N ALA A 108 9.29 -5.94 7.35
CA ALA A 108 8.73 -4.96 8.27
C ALA A 108 8.25 -3.70 7.52
N LEU A 109 7.22 -3.02 8.06
CA LEU A 109 6.64 -1.85 7.39
C LEU A 109 7.65 -0.72 7.21
N THR A 110 8.49 -0.44 8.20
CA THR A 110 9.54 0.59 8.10
C THR A 110 10.46 0.30 6.93
N LYS A 111 10.94 -0.94 6.79
CA LYS A 111 11.81 -1.39 5.69
C LYS A 111 11.11 -1.31 4.33
N GLN A 112 9.82 -1.60 4.26
CA GLN A 112 9.03 -1.44 3.02
C GLN A 112 9.02 0.02 2.57
N TYR A 113 8.74 0.96 3.48
CA TYR A 113 8.73 2.40 3.15
C TYR A 113 10.14 2.95 2.92
N GLN A 114 11.15 2.47 3.64
CA GLN A 114 12.55 2.79 3.38
C GLN A 114 12.97 2.38 1.97
N ALA A 115 12.62 1.15 1.55
CA ALA A 115 12.87 0.69 0.20
C ALA A 115 12.13 1.55 -0.84
N LEU A 116 10.89 1.97 -0.55
CA LEU A 116 10.12 2.85 -1.42
C LEU A 116 10.78 4.23 -1.60
N PHE A 117 11.20 4.89 -0.51
CA PHE A 117 11.89 6.19 -0.56
C PHE A 117 13.26 6.09 -1.24
N ASN A 118 13.96 4.97 -1.06
CA ASN A 118 15.23 4.74 -1.73
C ASN A 118 15.11 4.65 -3.27
N LEU A 119 13.93 4.32 -3.81
CA LEU A 119 13.70 4.36 -5.27
C LEU A 119 13.77 5.80 -5.80
N GLU A 120 13.40 6.79 -4.99
CA GLU A 120 13.53 8.22 -5.28
C GLU A 120 14.91 8.78 -4.89
N GLY A 121 15.82 7.91 -4.42
CA GLY A 121 17.15 8.31 -3.97
C GLY A 121 17.15 9.08 -2.64
N VAL A 122 16.13 8.89 -1.80
CA VAL A 122 15.98 9.55 -0.50
C VAL A 122 16.00 8.52 0.63
N GLU A 123 16.78 8.78 1.69
CA GLU A 123 16.81 7.92 2.87
C GLU A 123 15.62 8.23 3.80
N LEU A 124 14.93 7.21 4.32
CA LEU A 124 13.88 7.37 5.33
C LEU A 124 14.32 6.81 6.68
N GLU A 125 14.29 7.63 7.72
CA GLU A 125 14.61 7.22 9.09
C GLU A 125 13.40 7.39 10.01
N PHE A 126 13.09 6.33 10.75
CA PHE A 126 12.16 6.38 11.88
C PHE A 126 12.95 6.37 13.17
N ARG A 127 12.77 7.39 14.01
CA ARG A 127 13.34 7.39 15.35
C ARG A 127 12.60 6.42 16.26
N ASP A 128 13.27 5.91 17.29
CA ASP A 128 12.66 4.94 18.20
C ASP A 128 11.42 5.51 18.92
N GLU A 129 11.39 6.81 19.22
CA GLU A 129 10.21 7.48 19.80
C GLU A 129 9.01 7.47 18.84
N ALA A 130 9.25 7.58 17.53
CA ALA A 130 8.18 7.47 16.53
C ALA A 130 7.59 6.06 16.50
N LEU A 131 8.44 5.02 16.59
CA LEU A 131 7.99 3.63 16.63
C LEU A 131 7.12 3.34 17.87
N ASN A 132 7.53 3.85 19.03
CA ASN A 132 6.76 3.77 20.26
C ASN A 132 5.39 4.46 20.10
N ALA A 133 5.37 5.67 19.55
CA ALA A 133 4.14 6.42 19.31
C ALA A 133 3.18 5.68 18.36
N ILE A 134 3.71 5.05 17.30
CA ILE A 134 2.92 4.22 16.37
C ILE A 134 2.31 3.03 17.10
N ALA A 135 3.12 2.30 17.89
CA ALA A 135 2.66 1.12 18.63
C ALA A 135 1.56 1.48 19.64
N LYS A 136 1.77 2.54 20.44
CA LYS A 136 0.78 3.03 21.41
C LYS A 136 -0.53 3.47 20.74
N LYS A 137 -0.44 4.14 19.60
CA LYS A 137 -1.61 4.56 18.81
C LYS A 137 -2.36 3.37 18.20
N ALA A 138 -1.65 2.31 17.79
CA ALA A 138 -2.26 1.08 17.30
C ALA A 138 -2.99 0.29 18.42
N MET A 139 -2.39 0.22 19.61
CA MET A 139 -3.02 -0.37 20.80
C MET A 139 -4.31 0.35 21.17
N THR A 140 -4.27 1.69 21.20
CA THR A 140 -5.45 2.51 21.52
C THR A 140 -6.60 2.28 20.53
N ARG A 141 -6.29 2.03 19.25
CA ARG A 141 -7.28 1.74 18.21
C ARG A 141 -7.83 0.31 18.24
N LYS A 142 -7.29 -0.60 19.07
CA LYS A 142 -7.68 -2.02 19.16
C LYS A 142 -7.66 -2.76 17.80
N THR A 143 -6.79 -2.33 16.89
CA THR A 143 -6.65 -2.93 15.54
C THR A 143 -5.45 -3.89 15.43
N GLY A 144 -4.64 -3.99 16.49
CA GLY A 144 -3.42 -4.80 16.51
C GLY A 144 -2.43 -4.42 15.40
N ALA A 145 -1.62 -5.38 14.95
CA ALA A 145 -0.62 -5.15 13.90
C ALA A 145 -1.22 -4.67 12.56
N ARG A 146 -2.51 -4.95 12.28
CA ARG A 146 -3.18 -4.49 11.05
C ARG A 146 -3.32 -2.97 11.00
N GLY A 147 -3.43 -2.32 12.16
CA GLY A 147 -3.53 -0.86 12.27
C GLY A 147 -2.24 -0.11 11.99
N LEU A 148 -1.08 -0.78 12.10
CA LEU A 148 0.23 -0.15 11.95
C LEU A 148 0.40 0.51 10.58
N ARG A 149 -0.02 -0.18 9.50
CA ARG A 149 0.09 0.34 8.13
C ARG A 149 -0.65 1.66 7.97
N SER A 150 -1.91 1.71 8.42
CA SER A 150 -2.73 2.93 8.30
C SER A 150 -2.13 4.12 9.06
N ILE A 151 -1.48 3.88 10.21
CA ILE A 151 -0.85 4.95 11.00
C ILE A 151 0.39 5.48 10.27
N VAL A 152 1.26 4.58 9.79
CA VAL A 152 2.47 4.95 9.04
C VAL A 152 2.12 5.65 7.74
N GLU A 153 1.17 5.11 6.99
CA GLU A 153 0.72 5.68 5.72
C GLU A 153 0.12 7.08 5.90
N GLY A 154 -0.72 7.28 6.93
CA GLY A 154 -1.25 8.59 7.25
C GLY A 154 -0.18 9.62 7.62
N ALA A 155 0.94 9.20 8.22
CA ALA A 155 2.05 10.08 8.56
C ALA A 155 2.94 10.41 7.35
N LEU A 156 3.05 9.50 6.39
CA LEU A 156 3.92 9.65 5.22
C LEU A 156 3.22 10.19 3.98
N LEU A 157 1.89 10.14 3.91
CA LEU A 157 1.12 10.45 2.69
C LEU A 157 1.50 11.79 2.05
N ASP A 158 1.45 12.87 2.84
CA ASP A 158 1.76 14.21 2.35
C ASP A 158 3.21 14.31 1.89
N THR A 159 4.14 13.67 2.63
CA THR A 159 5.56 13.67 2.26
C THR A 159 5.79 12.88 0.98
N MET A 160 5.18 11.72 0.81
CA MET A 160 5.29 10.94 -0.42
C MET A 160 4.69 11.66 -1.62
N TYR A 161 3.64 12.48 -1.43
CA TYR A 161 3.05 13.29 -2.47
C TYR A 161 3.97 14.45 -2.91
N ASP A 162 4.57 15.15 -1.93
CA ASP A 162 5.44 16.30 -2.20
C ASP A 162 6.85 15.88 -2.64
N LEU A 163 7.35 14.73 -2.19
CA LEU A 163 8.75 14.30 -2.36
C LEU A 163 9.25 14.36 -3.82
N PRO A 164 8.51 13.88 -4.83
CA PRO A 164 8.96 13.93 -6.22
C PRO A 164 9.14 15.36 -6.75
N SER A 165 8.44 16.33 -6.15
CA SER A 165 8.54 17.75 -6.53
C SER A 165 9.64 18.49 -5.76
N LEU A 166 10.21 17.88 -4.71
CA LEU A 166 11.20 18.52 -3.84
C LEU A 166 12.62 18.21 -4.33
N GLU A 167 13.31 19.26 -4.77
CA GLU A 167 14.71 19.11 -5.21
C GLU A 167 15.68 19.01 -4.02
N SER A 168 16.70 18.16 -4.21
CA SER A 168 17.85 18.01 -3.30
C SER A 168 17.52 17.50 -1.89
N VAL A 169 16.37 16.83 -1.68
CA VAL A 169 16.13 16.09 -0.45
C VAL A 169 17.00 14.84 -0.46
N ASP A 170 17.76 14.64 0.61
CA ASP A 170 18.63 13.48 0.79
C ASP A 170 18.05 12.51 1.83
N LYS A 171 17.41 13.05 2.87
CA LYS A 171 16.89 12.24 3.98
C LYS A 171 15.62 12.82 4.60
N VAL A 172 14.69 11.94 4.96
CA VAL A 172 13.46 12.25 5.70
C VAL A 172 13.51 11.58 7.07
N VAL A 173 13.26 12.34 8.13
CA VAL A 173 13.26 11.84 9.51
C VAL A 173 11.87 11.98 10.12
N ILE A 174 11.36 10.87 10.67
CA ILE A 174 10.07 10.78 11.34
C ILE A 174 10.29 10.68 12.85
N ASP A 175 9.66 11.59 13.60
CA ASP A 175 9.64 11.61 15.06
C ASP A 175 8.23 11.39 15.63
N GLU A 176 8.10 11.39 16.96
CA GLU A 176 6.81 11.22 17.65
C GLU A 176 5.78 12.30 17.30
N SER A 177 6.23 13.54 17.08
CA SER A 177 5.34 14.69 16.82
C SER A 177 4.63 14.59 15.48
N VAL A 178 5.30 14.00 14.47
CA VAL A 178 4.71 13.66 13.17
C VAL A 178 3.61 12.61 13.33
N ILE A 179 3.86 11.54 14.10
CA ILE A 179 2.88 10.47 14.33
C ILE A 179 1.65 10.99 15.07
N SER A 180 1.84 11.96 15.97
CA SER A 180 0.77 12.64 16.69
C SER A 180 0.01 13.66 15.83
N GLY A 181 0.55 14.04 14.66
CA GLY A 181 -0.05 15.01 13.73
C GLY A 181 0.16 16.47 14.14
N HIS A 182 1.18 16.75 14.96
CA HIS A 182 1.49 18.10 15.44
C HIS A 182 2.52 18.83 14.58
N SER A 183 3.29 18.10 13.77
CA SER A 183 4.36 18.61 12.94
C SER A 183 4.47 17.84 11.62
N LYS A 184 5.25 18.38 10.68
CA LYS A 184 5.63 17.69 9.44
C LYS A 184 6.97 16.98 9.61
N PRO A 185 7.26 15.91 8.83
CA PRO A 185 8.57 15.28 8.78
C PRO A 185 9.72 16.25 8.57
N LEU A 186 10.87 15.97 9.20
CA LEU A 186 12.08 16.75 9.00
C LEU A 186 12.74 16.32 7.69
N LEU A 187 12.95 17.28 6.79
CA LEU A 187 13.63 17.08 5.51
C LEU A 187 15.05 17.60 5.60
N ILE A 188 16.02 16.74 5.31
CA ILE A 188 17.44 17.07 5.24
C ILE A 188 17.80 17.19 3.77
N TYR A 189 18.40 18.32 3.41
CA TYR A 189 18.82 18.62 2.05
C TYR A 189 20.33 18.49 1.91
N ASP A 190 20.79 17.89 0.81
CA ASP A 190 22.22 17.91 0.47
C ASP A 190 22.59 19.26 -0.16
N PHE A 191 23.44 20.01 0.54
CA PHE A 191 23.97 21.29 0.07
C PHE A 191 24.88 21.14 -1.15
N VAL A 192 25.57 20.00 -1.32
CA VAL A 192 26.49 19.76 -2.44
C VAL A 192 25.71 19.52 -3.73
N LYS A 193 24.66 18.69 -3.69
CA LYS A 193 23.75 18.46 -4.83
C LYS A 193 23.05 19.75 -5.28
N ARG A 194 22.64 20.60 -4.33
CA ARG A 194 22.04 21.91 -4.61
C ARG A 194 23.02 22.88 -5.31
N LEU A 195 24.30 22.90 -4.90
CA LEU A 195 25.34 23.69 -5.54
C LEU A 195 25.69 23.18 -6.95
N MET A 196 25.67 21.85 -7.18
CA MET A 196 25.89 21.26 -8.51
C MET A 196 24.74 21.50 -9.48
N LEU A 197 23.49 21.46 -9.02
CA LEU A 197 22.31 21.84 -9.80
C LEU A 197 22.39 23.32 -10.20
N ALA A 198 22.77 24.20 -9.26
CA ALA A 198 22.96 25.63 -9.52
C ALA A 198 24.14 25.96 -10.47
N SER A 199 25.13 25.06 -10.61
CA SER A 199 26.29 25.28 -11.51
C SER A 199 26.07 24.78 -12.94
N HIS A 200 25.04 23.98 -13.20
CA HIS A 200 24.65 23.59 -14.57
C HIS A 200 23.93 24.71 -15.34
N GLU A 201 23.58 25.83 -14.70
CA GLU A 201 22.99 27.02 -15.34
C GLU A 201 24.02 28.06 -15.84
N ILE A 202 25.34 27.79 -15.74
CA ILE A 202 26.37 28.74 -16.19
C ILE A 202 27.15 28.20 -17.39
N PRO A 203 26.84 28.62 -18.63
CA PRO A 203 27.83 28.58 -19.69
C PRO A 203 28.79 29.76 -19.54
N LEU A 204 30.07 29.46 -19.30
CA LEU A 204 31.17 30.40 -19.57
C LEU A 204 31.12 30.81 -21.04
N ASN A 205 30.76 32.06 -21.33
CA ASN A 205 31.27 32.75 -22.51
C ASN A 205 31.41 34.25 -22.26
N LEU A 206 32.66 34.73 -22.25
CA LEU A 206 33.07 36.08 -21.86
C LEU A 206 33.13 37.04 -23.07
N ALA A 207 32.26 36.88 -24.07
CA ALA A 207 32.37 37.60 -25.34
C ALA A 207 31.12 38.35 -25.85
N ASP A 208 29.93 38.22 -25.25
CA ASP A 208 28.71 38.87 -25.77
C ASP A 208 28.11 39.94 -24.84
N ILE A 209 28.96 40.67 -24.10
CA ILE A 209 28.56 41.89 -23.40
C ILE A 209 28.56 43.06 -24.40
N LYS A 210 27.55 43.08 -25.28
CA LYS A 210 26.96 44.29 -25.86
C LYS A 210 25.85 43.86 -26.82
N LEU A 211 24.66 44.44 -26.60
CA LEU A 211 23.40 44.26 -27.34
C LEU A 211 22.45 43.22 -26.73
N ARG A 212 21.78 43.61 -25.63
CA ARG A 212 20.31 43.54 -25.46
C ARG A 212 19.90 44.01 -24.06
N GLU A 213 19.98 45.31 -23.81
CA GLU A 213 18.96 45.96 -22.99
C GLU A 213 17.82 46.36 -23.92
N SER A 214 16.86 45.47 -24.12
CA SER A 214 15.51 45.83 -24.61
C SER A 214 14.56 44.66 -24.37
N SER A 215 13.44 44.96 -23.70
CA SER A 215 12.23 44.15 -23.51
C SER A 215 12.36 42.84 -22.72
N MET A 216 12.01 42.91 -21.43
CA MET A 216 11.28 41.83 -20.77
C MET A 216 10.01 41.55 -21.58
N ASN A 217 9.85 40.33 -22.07
CA ASN A 217 8.59 39.84 -22.63
C ASN A 217 8.19 38.59 -21.82
N PRO A 218 7.12 38.63 -21.02
CA PRO A 218 6.50 37.40 -20.54
C PRO A 218 5.74 36.78 -21.72
N GLU A 219 5.55 35.46 -21.71
CA GLU A 219 4.85 34.67 -22.75
C GLU A 219 5.66 34.28 -24.00
N ARG A 220 6.26 33.10 -23.92
CA ARG A 220 6.23 32.13 -25.01
C ARG A 220 5.97 30.74 -24.41
N SER A 221 4.70 30.42 -24.21
CA SER A 221 4.29 29.01 -24.16
C SER A 221 4.34 28.49 -25.58
N GLU A 222 5.39 27.74 -25.93
CA GLU A 222 5.42 27.01 -27.21
C GLU A 222 4.23 26.04 -27.23
N ARG A 223 3.32 26.23 -28.18
CA ARG A 223 2.22 25.29 -28.40
C ARG A 223 2.78 24.06 -29.10
N ILE A 224 2.63 22.91 -28.48
CA ILE A 224 3.03 21.61 -29.04
C ILE A 224 1.76 20.88 -29.49
N GLU A 225 1.75 20.41 -30.73
CA GLU A 225 0.71 19.50 -31.22
C GLU A 225 1.09 18.06 -30.87
N ILE A 226 0.24 17.38 -30.11
CA ILE A 226 0.49 16.02 -29.64
C ILE A 226 -0.78 15.16 -29.80
N PRO A 227 -0.68 13.91 -30.26
CA PRO A 227 -1.81 13.00 -30.31
C PRO A 227 -2.38 12.74 -28.91
N VAL A 228 -3.70 12.80 -28.78
CA VAL A 228 -4.41 12.60 -27.50
C VAL A 228 -5.03 11.21 -27.49
N LEU A 229 -4.67 10.41 -26.48
CA LEU A 229 -5.23 9.09 -26.22
C LEU A 229 -6.21 9.16 -25.03
N PRO A 230 -7.52 9.02 -25.28
CA PRO A 230 -8.52 8.91 -24.22
C PRO A 230 -8.38 7.63 -23.43
N LEU A 231 -8.39 7.75 -22.10
CA LEU A 231 -8.32 6.65 -21.17
C LEU A 231 -9.68 6.40 -20.52
N ARG A 232 -10.02 5.12 -20.35
CA ARG A 232 -11.24 4.66 -19.69
C ARG A 232 -10.87 4.03 -18.36
N ASP A 233 -11.56 4.43 -17.29
CA ASP A 233 -11.42 3.85 -15.94
C ASP A 233 -9.99 3.88 -15.37
N VAL A 234 -9.07 4.63 -15.99
CA VAL A 234 -7.67 4.74 -15.58
C VAL A 234 -7.17 6.17 -15.77
N VAL A 235 -6.46 6.65 -14.76
CA VAL A 235 -5.72 7.92 -14.77
C VAL A 235 -4.24 7.55 -14.69
N VAL A 236 -3.44 8.09 -15.61
CA VAL A 236 -2.00 7.86 -15.65
C VAL A 236 -1.32 9.10 -15.13
N TYR A 237 -0.44 8.94 -14.14
CA TYR A 237 0.37 10.01 -13.58
C TYR A 237 1.75 10.05 -14.24
N PRO A 238 2.45 11.20 -14.22
CA PRO A 238 3.83 11.27 -14.72
C PRO A 238 4.71 10.18 -14.12
N HIS A 239 5.61 9.61 -14.92
CA HIS A 239 6.56 8.55 -14.54
C HIS A 239 5.92 7.18 -14.23
N MET A 240 4.61 7.00 -14.44
CA MET A 240 3.99 5.68 -14.33
C MET A 240 4.26 4.83 -15.57
N VAL A 241 4.98 3.71 -15.38
CA VAL A 241 5.13 2.69 -16.41
C VAL A 241 3.91 1.76 -16.41
N ILE A 242 3.01 1.90 -17.38
CA ILE A 242 1.75 1.15 -17.42
C ILE A 242 1.48 0.51 -18.81
N PRO A 243 1.08 -0.76 -18.87
CA PRO A 243 0.58 -1.36 -20.10
C PRO A 243 -0.89 -0.96 -20.35
N LEU A 244 -1.19 -0.40 -21.51
CA LEU A 244 -2.53 -0.06 -21.98
C LEU A 244 -2.94 -0.98 -23.13
N PHE A 245 -4.21 -1.37 -23.16
CA PHE A 245 -4.81 -2.15 -24.23
C PHE A 245 -5.77 -1.27 -25.02
N VAL A 246 -5.50 -1.09 -26.30
CA VAL A 246 -6.22 -0.15 -27.16
C VAL A 246 -6.88 -0.91 -28.31
N GLY A 247 -8.20 -0.89 -28.37
CA GLY A 247 -8.99 -1.61 -29.39
C GLY A 247 -9.77 -0.72 -30.37
N ARG A 248 -9.95 0.57 -30.07
CA ARG A 248 -10.73 1.49 -30.92
C ARG A 248 -9.88 1.94 -32.11
N GLU A 249 -10.42 1.90 -33.32
CA GLU A 249 -9.70 2.29 -34.54
C GLU A 249 -9.09 3.69 -34.45
N LYS A 250 -9.84 4.69 -33.93
CA LYS A 250 -9.35 6.07 -33.74
C LYS A 250 -8.17 6.14 -32.76
N SER A 251 -8.22 5.37 -31.68
CA SER A 251 -7.16 5.31 -30.67
C SER A 251 -5.92 4.56 -31.18
N ILE A 252 -6.11 3.53 -32.00
CA ILE A 252 -5.00 2.84 -32.67
C ILE A 252 -4.31 3.79 -33.66
N ARG A 253 -5.07 4.54 -34.48
CA ARG A 253 -4.51 5.56 -35.38
C ARG A 253 -3.78 6.67 -34.62
N CYS A 254 -4.25 7.06 -33.45
CA CYS A 254 -3.55 7.99 -32.56
C CYS A 254 -2.18 7.46 -32.13
N LEU A 255 -2.08 6.19 -31.76
CA LEU A 255 -0.80 5.56 -31.42
C LEU A 255 0.13 5.45 -32.64
N GLU A 256 -0.40 5.10 -33.80
CA GLU A 256 0.38 5.05 -35.05
C GLU A 256 0.94 6.44 -35.41
N ALA A 257 0.12 7.49 -35.34
CA ALA A 257 0.58 8.86 -35.57
C ALA A 257 1.66 9.30 -34.57
N ALA A 258 1.57 8.89 -33.30
CA ALA A 258 2.60 9.20 -32.30
C ALA A 258 3.93 8.50 -32.60
N MET A 259 3.87 7.26 -33.08
CA MET A 259 5.05 6.47 -33.47
C MET A 259 5.77 7.05 -34.70
N ASP A 260 5.06 7.79 -35.56
CA ASP A 260 5.63 8.49 -36.73
C ASP A 260 6.28 9.85 -36.37
N HIS A 261 6.11 10.32 -35.13
CA HIS A 261 6.67 11.57 -34.60
C HIS A 261 7.60 11.30 -33.39
N ASP A 262 7.46 12.08 -32.30
CA ASP A 262 8.36 12.03 -31.13
C ASP A 262 8.05 10.89 -30.14
N LYS A 263 7.20 9.92 -30.52
CA LYS A 263 6.68 8.85 -29.64
C LYS A 263 5.98 9.36 -28.38
N LYS A 264 5.60 10.63 -28.36
CA LYS A 264 4.86 11.24 -27.25
C LYS A 264 3.37 11.18 -27.52
N ILE A 265 2.61 10.85 -26.50
CA ILE A 265 1.15 10.89 -26.48
C ILE A 265 0.67 11.64 -25.25
N MET A 266 -0.45 12.33 -25.39
CA MET A 266 -1.14 12.93 -24.25
C MET A 266 -2.25 11.98 -23.78
N LEU A 267 -2.09 11.45 -22.58
CA LEU A 267 -3.03 10.55 -21.94
C LEU A 267 -4.05 11.36 -21.14
N VAL A 268 -5.33 11.25 -21.51
CA VAL A 268 -6.40 12.05 -20.91
C VAL A 268 -7.55 11.17 -20.48
N ALA A 269 -7.97 11.29 -19.22
CA ALA A 269 -9.15 10.58 -18.74
C ALA A 269 -10.43 11.09 -19.42
N GLN A 270 -11.34 10.17 -19.73
CA GLN A 270 -12.71 10.50 -20.12
C GLN A 270 -13.54 10.85 -18.88
N LYS A 271 -14.47 11.79 -19.01
CA LYS A 271 -15.43 12.14 -17.94
C LYS A 271 -16.42 11.00 -17.67
N GLU A 272 -16.88 10.36 -18.73
CA GLU A 272 -17.83 9.25 -18.68
C GLU A 272 -17.22 8.03 -19.37
N ALA A 273 -16.97 6.96 -18.60
CA ALA A 273 -16.37 5.73 -19.10
C ALA A 273 -17.27 4.96 -20.09
N SER A 274 -18.58 5.25 -20.08
CA SER A 274 -19.58 4.63 -20.97
C SER A 274 -19.54 5.18 -22.40
N THR A 275 -18.87 6.31 -22.64
CA THR A 275 -18.78 6.92 -23.96
C THR A 275 -17.84 6.13 -24.87
N ASP A 276 -18.37 5.66 -26.01
CA ASP A 276 -17.59 4.81 -26.90
C ASP A 276 -16.69 5.59 -27.87
N GLU A 277 -17.13 6.77 -28.31
CA GLU A 277 -16.32 7.68 -29.13
C GLU A 277 -16.24 9.05 -28.46
N PRO A 278 -15.30 9.27 -27.53
CA PRO A 278 -15.19 10.56 -26.83
C PRO A 278 -14.74 11.67 -27.78
N GLY A 279 -15.46 12.79 -27.76
CA GLY A 279 -15.03 14.06 -28.35
C GLY A 279 -14.25 14.91 -27.36
N ILE A 280 -13.80 16.10 -27.80
CA ILE A 280 -13.00 17.02 -26.99
C ILE A 280 -13.71 17.41 -25.67
N ASN A 281 -15.04 17.55 -25.70
CA ASN A 281 -15.83 17.94 -24.53
C ASN A 281 -16.00 16.82 -23.49
N ASP A 282 -15.76 15.57 -23.90
CA ASP A 282 -15.89 14.37 -23.06
C ASP A 282 -14.60 14.05 -22.30
N LEU A 283 -13.53 14.80 -22.56
CA LEU A 283 -12.23 14.66 -21.92
C LEU A 283 -12.03 15.72 -20.84
N PHE A 284 -11.21 15.41 -19.84
CA PHE A 284 -10.69 16.42 -18.93
C PHE A 284 -9.70 17.34 -19.66
N SER A 285 -9.58 18.59 -19.23
CA SER A 285 -8.68 19.58 -19.86
C SER A 285 -7.20 19.38 -19.48
N VAL A 286 -6.93 18.48 -18.53
CA VAL A 286 -5.59 18.17 -18.01
C VAL A 286 -5.36 16.67 -18.21
N GLY A 287 -4.16 16.33 -18.65
CA GLY A 287 -3.70 14.95 -18.85
C GLY A 287 -2.20 14.85 -18.68
N THR A 288 -1.67 13.65 -18.88
CA THR A 288 -0.25 13.33 -18.70
C THR A 288 0.38 13.09 -20.05
N VAL A 289 1.47 13.80 -20.36
CA VAL A 289 2.30 13.49 -21.52
C VAL A 289 3.16 12.28 -21.18
N ALA A 290 3.06 11.23 -21.99
CA ALA A 290 3.82 9.99 -21.82
C ALA A 290 4.56 9.62 -23.11
N SER A 291 5.66 8.90 -22.98
CA SER A 291 6.44 8.34 -24.07
C SER A 291 6.06 6.89 -24.32
N ILE A 292 5.89 6.49 -25.58
CA ILE A 292 5.65 5.10 -25.96
C ILE A 292 6.98 4.34 -25.90
N LEU A 293 7.11 3.45 -24.91
CA LEU A 293 8.27 2.58 -24.75
C LEU A 293 8.22 1.39 -25.70
N GLN A 294 7.04 0.77 -25.81
CA GLN A 294 6.84 -0.45 -26.61
C GLN A 294 5.41 -0.53 -27.13
N MET A 295 5.23 -1.00 -28.36
CA MET A 295 3.93 -1.24 -28.98
C MET A 295 3.89 -2.64 -29.62
N LEU A 296 2.84 -3.41 -29.36
CA LEU A 296 2.63 -4.75 -29.89
C LEU A 296 1.20 -4.90 -30.42
N LYS A 297 1.05 -5.24 -31.71
CA LYS A 297 -0.25 -5.59 -32.31
C LYS A 297 -0.60 -7.04 -31.96
N LEU A 298 -1.78 -7.27 -31.39
CA LEU A 298 -2.27 -8.58 -31.00
C LEU A 298 -3.13 -9.20 -32.13
N PRO A 299 -3.28 -10.55 -32.17
CA PRO A 299 -4.01 -11.25 -33.24
C PRO A 299 -5.51 -10.92 -33.30
N ASP A 300 -6.08 -10.39 -32.21
CA ASP A 300 -7.48 -9.99 -32.10
C ASP A 300 -7.75 -8.57 -32.63
N GLY A 301 -6.71 -7.91 -33.17
CA GLY A 301 -6.79 -6.55 -33.70
C GLY A 301 -6.56 -5.44 -32.65
N THR A 302 -6.41 -5.80 -31.37
CA THR A 302 -6.06 -4.83 -30.33
C THR A 302 -4.56 -4.53 -30.29
N VAL A 303 -4.18 -3.38 -29.76
CA VAL A 303 -2.79 -2.96 -29.59
C VAL A 303 -2.47 -2.86 -28.11
N LYS A 304 -1.45 -3.60 -27.67
CA LYS A 304 -0.87 -3.44 -26.34
C LYS A 304 0.28 -2.43 -26.43
N VAL A 305 0.19 -1.35 -25.69
CA VAL A 305 1.22 -0.30 -25.63
C VAL A 305 1.73 -0.14 -24.20
N LEU A 306 3.04 -0.01 -24.03
CA LEU A 306 3.70 0.31 -22.77
C LEU A 306 4.13 1.77 -22.82
N VAL A 307 3.70 2.57 -21.84
CA VAL A 307 3.92 4.01 -21.78
C VAL A 307 4.58 4.39 -20.45
N GLU A 308 5.35 5.47 -20.45
CA GLU A 308 6.04 6.07 -19.28
C GLU A 308 5.90 7.59 -19.27
#